data_AF-A0A917C1L5-F1
#
_entry.id   AF-A0A917C1L5-F1
#
_cell.length_a   1.000
_cell.length_b   1.000
_cell.length_c   1.000
_cell.angle_alpha   90.00
_cell.angle_beta   90.00
_cell.angle_gamma   90.00
#
_symmetry.space_group_name_H-M   'P 1'
#
loop_
_entity.id
_entity.type
_entity.pdbx_description
1 polymer ?
#
loop_
_entity_poly.entity_id
_entity_poly.type
_entity_poly.pdbx_seq_one_letter_code
_entity_poly.pdbx_strand_id
1 'polypeptide(L)' 'MGSGSTRPNTADDKMIAAIERGDQSEFQDSRPPKVKDNTLIKSKKAQKQKTLDKTKALKALRLAAEKEKKAK' A
#
# COMPACT_ATOMS: atom_id res chain seq x y z
N MET A 1 1.96 55.40 -18.54
CA MET A 1 2.42 54.23 -17.77
C MET A 1 1.51 53.06 -18.11
N GLY A 2 1.93 52.17 -19.02
CA GLY A 2 1.15 51.00 -19.43
C GLY A 2 2.06 49.78 -19.43
N SER A 3 2.53 49.38 -18.24
CA SER A 3 3.30 48.14 -18.05
C SER A 3 2.33 46.95 -18.09
N GLY A 4 1.98 46.49 -19.29
CA GLY A 4 1.15 45.32 -19.51
C GLY A 4 2.01 44.07 -19.65
N SER A 5 2.52 43.56 -18.53
CA SER A 5 3.22 42.29 -18.40
C SER A 5 2.29 41.11 -18.72
N THR A 6 2.06 40.82 -20.00
CA THR A 6 1.35 39.60 -20.44
C THR A 6 2.29 38.42 -20.70
N ARG A 7 3.58 38.56 -20.37
CA ARG A 7 4.58 37.50 -20.47
C ARG A 7 4.95 37.01 -19.07
N PRO A 8 4.81 35.71 -18.75
CA PRO A 8 5.16 35.16 -17.45
C PRO A 8 6.65 35.41 -17.16
N ASN A 9 6.94 36.20 -16.12
CA ASN A 9 8.29 36.69 -15.85
C ASN A 9 9.00 35.89 -14.74
N THR A 10 8.23 35.29 -13.82
CA THR A 10 8.77 34.44 -12.74
C THR A 10 8.72 32.95 -13.11
N ALA A 11 9.47 32.13 -12.37
CA ALA A 11 9.46 30.68 -12.55
C ALA A 11 8.05 30.10 -12.29
N ASP A 12 7.37 30.63 -11.28
CA ASP A 12 6.02 30.20 -10.89
C ASP A 12 4.99 30.57 -11.97
N ASP A 13 5.06 31.78 -12.55
CA ASP A 13 4.15 32.18 -13.63
C ASP A 13 4.33 31.31 -14.88
N LYS A 14 5.58 30.91 -15.18
CA LYS A 14 5.89 30.03 -16.31
C LYS A 14 5.36 28.62 -16.06
N MET A 15 5.43 28.13 -14.83
CA MET A 15 4.86 26.84 -14.43
C MET A 15 3.34 26.85 -14.60
N ILE A 16 2.65 27.88 -14.09
CA ILE A 16 1.20 28.02 -14.21
C ILE A 16 0.80 28.08 -15.70
N ALA A 17 1.49 28.89 -16.51
CA ALA A 17 1.22 29.00 -17.94
C ALA A 17 1.48 27.69 -18.71
N ALA A 18 2.46 26.87 -18.30
CA ALA A 18 2.71 25.56 -18.91
C ALA A 18 1.63 24.53 -18.56
N ILE A 19 1.12 24.57 -17.32
CA ILE A 19 -0.03 23.77 -16.89
C ILE A 19 -1.29 24.17 -17.66
N GLU A 20 -1.58 25.47 -17.78
CA GLU A 20 -2.73 26.01 -18.52
C GLU A 20 -2.69 25.71 -20.03
N ARG A 21 -1.49 25.65 -20.63
CA ARG A 21 -1.30 25.30 -22.04
C ARG A 21 -1.54 23.81 -22.33
N GLY A 22 -1.62 22.97 -21.30
CA GLY A 22 -1.83 21.53 -21.48
C GLY A 22 -0.61 20.82 -22.05
N ASP A 23 0.62 21.34 -21.83
CA ASP A 23 1.91 20.68 -22.13
C ASP A 23 2.16 19.49 -21.18
N GLN A 24 1.14 18.65 -20.96
CA GLN A 24 1.19 17.40 -20.21
C GLN A 24 1.69 16.22 -21.06
N SER A 25 2.23 16.48 -22.26
CA SER A 25 2.56 15.43 -23.24
C SER A 25 3.74 14.53 -22.87
N GLU A 26 4.37 14.71 -21.70
CA GLU A 26 5.52 13.91 -21.30
C GLU A 26 5.40 13.21 -19.94
N PHE A 27 4.29 13.34 -19.20
CA PHE A 27 4.09 12.45 -18.05
C PHE A 27 3.56 11.10 -18.54
N GLN A 28 4.44 10.34 -19.18
CA GLN A 28 4.23 8.93 -19.40
C GLN A 28 4.19 8.27 -18.02
N ASP A 29 2.99 7.93 -17.55
CA ASP A 29 2.82 6.98 -16.44
C ASP A 29 3.41 5.66 -16.92
N SER A 30 4.71 5.49 -16.67
CA SER A 30 5.48 4.33 -17.05
C SER A 30 4.93 3.17 -16.23
N ARG A 31 3.85 2.55 -16.72
CA ARG A 31 3.14 1.43 -16.10
C ARG A 31 4.20 0.46 -15.58
N PRO A 32 4.49 0.45 -14.28
CA PRO A 32 5.63 -0.30 -13.77
C PRO A 32 5.35 -1.77 -14.10
N PRO A 33 6.37 -2.54 -14.54
CA PRO A 33 6.16 -3.94 -14.84
C PRO A 33 5.51 -4.58 -13.63
N LYS A 34 4.31 -5.15 -13.83
CA LYS A 34 3.54 -5.84 -12.80
C LYS A 34 4.26 -7.15 -12.47
N VAL A 35 5.41 -7.07 -11.82
CA VAL A 35 6.11 -8.23 -11.30
C VAL A 35 5.24 -8.77 -10.17
N LYS A 36 4.47 -9.82 -10.48
CA LYS A 36 3.62 -10.54 -9.52
C LYS A 36 4.49 -11.44 -8.65
N ASP A 37 5.51 -10.88 -7.99
CA ASP A 37 6.28 -11.64 -7.01
C ASP A 37 5.46 -11.78 -5.72
N ASN A 38 4.59 -12.80 -5.73
CA ASN A 38 3.71 -13.13 -4.61
C ASN A 38 4.40 -14.04 -3.58
N THR A 39 5.72 -14.27 -3.67
CA THR A 39 6.44 -15.17 -2.76
C THR A 39 6.35 -14.70 -1.30
N LEU A 40 6.55 -13.39 -1.07
CA LEU A 40 6.40 -12.76 0.25
C LEU A 40 4.98 -12.87 0.81
N ILE A 41 3.96 -12.78 -0.06
CA ILE A 41 2.56 -12.91 0.35
C ILE A 41 2.27 -14.36 0.77
N LYS A 42 2.75 -15.34 -0.01
CA LYS A 42 2.60 -16.77 0.27
C LYS A 42 3.33 -17.16 1.57
N SER A 43 4.55 -16.67 1.78
CA SER A 43 5.34 -16.97 2.98
C SER A 43 4.67 -16.41 4.25
N LYS A 44 4.18 -15.17 4.21
CA LYS A 44 3.40 -14.57 5.31
C LYS A 44 2.12 -15.34 5.59
N LYS A 45 1.39 -15.78 4.56
CA LYS A 45 0.18 -16.60 4.72
C LYS A 45 0.49 -17.94 5.40
N ALA A 46 1.57 -18.61 4.99
CA ALA A 46 1.98 -19.88 5.58
C ALA A 46 2.40 -19.73 7.06
N GLN A 47 3.13 -18.67 7.41
CA GLN A 47 3.48 -18.38 8.80
C GLN A 47 2.24 -18.10 9.65
N LYS A 48 1.31 -17.27 9.15
CA LYS A 48 0.05 -16.98 9.85
C LYS A 48 -0.76 -18.25 10.11
N GLN A 49 -0.87 -19.14 9.12
CA GLN A 49 -1.59 -20.40 9.26
C GLN A 49 -0.98 -21.27 10.36
N LYS A 50 0.35 -21.46 10.35
CA LYS A 50 1.05 -22.23 11.40
C LYS A 50 0.80 -21.68 12.79
N THR A 51 0.80 -20.36 12.96
CA THR A 51 0.50 -19.73 14.26
C THR A 51 -0.94 -20.01 14.68
N LEU A 52 -1.91 -19.85 13.77
CA LEU A 52 -3.32 -20.14 14.07
C LEU A 52 -3.51 -21.60 14.48
N ASP A 53 -2.90 -22.54 13.78
CA ASP A 53 -3.03 -23.97 14.10
C ASP A 53 -2.46 -24.30 15.48
N LYS A 54 -1.29 -23.74 15.84
CA LYS A 54 -0.73 -23.86 17.20
C LYS A 54 -1.68 -23.28 18.26
N THR A 55 -2.25 -22.10 18.02
CA THR A 55 -3.19 -21.50 18.98
C THR A 55 -4.47 -22.32 19.14
N LYS A 56 -4.98 -22.93 18.07
CA LYS A 56 -6.14 -23.83 18.13
C LYS A 56 -5.82 -25.08 18.94
N ALA A 57 -4.67 -25.71 18.71
CA ALA A 57 -4.23 -26.86 19.49
C ALA A 57 -4.11 -26.54 20.99
N LEU A 58 -3.50 -25.40 21.34
CA LEU A 58 -3.39 -24.96 22.73
C LEU A 58 -4.76 -24.68 23.37
N LYS A 59 -5.69 -24.07 22.62
CA LYS A 59 -7.07 -23.86 23.10
C LYS A 59 -7.78 -25.19 23.35
N ALA A 60 -7.64 -26.16 22.44
CA ALA A 60 -8.23 -27.49 22.60
C ALA A 60 -7.69 -28.20 23.86
N LEU A 61 -6.36 -28.16 24.07
CA LEU A 61 -5.74 -28.72 25.28
C LEU A 61 -6.23 -28.03 26.56
N ARG A 62 -6.34 -26.70 26.57
CA ARG A 62 -6.89 -25.97 27.73
C ARG A 62 -8.34 -26.37 28.01
N LEU A 63 -9.18 -26.47 27.00
CA LEU A 63 -10.58 -26.88 27.16
C LEU A 63 -10.68 -28.33 27.66
N ALA A 64 -9.81 -29.22 27.20
CA ALA A 64 -9.74 -30.59 27.71
C ALA A 64 -9.35 -30.62 29.20
N ALA A 65 -8.29 -29.90 29.58
CA ALA A 65 -7.84 -29.80 30.97
C ALA A 65 -8.90 -29.16 31.88
N GLU A 66 -9.64 -28.15 31.42
CA GLU A 66 -10.75 -27.56 32.19
C GLU A 66 -11.90 -28.54 32.43
N LYS A 67 -12.20 -29.40 31.45
CA LYS A 67 -13.21 -30.46 31.61
C LYS A 67 -12.75 -31.51 32.61
N GLU A 68 -11.51 -31.97 32.52
CA GLU A 68 -10.93 -32.92 33.47
C GLU A 68 -10.92 -32.36 34.90
N LYS A 69 -10.54 -31.08 35.06
CA LYS A 69 -10.57 -30.41 36.36
C LYS A 69 -11.98 -30.29 36.95
N LYS A 70 -13.01 -30.12 36.10
CA LYS A 70 -14.42 -30.07 36.55
C LYS A 70 -15.01 -31.44 36.84
N ALA A 71 -14.44 -32.51 36.27
CA ALA A 71 -14.88 -33.88 36.47
C ALA A 71 -14.24 -34.56 37.70
N LYS A 72 -13.26 -33.90 38.32
CA LYS A 72 -12.54 -34.34 39.52
C LYS A 72 -13.01 -33.56 40.74
#